data_AF-A0A931KET0-F1
#
_entry.id   AF-A0A931KET0-F1
#
_cell.length_a   1.000
_cell.length_b   1.000
_cell.length_c   1.000
_cell.angle_alpha   90.00
_cell.angle_beta   90.00
_cell.angle_gamma   90.00
#
_symmetry.space_group_name_H-M   'P 1'
#
loop_
_entity.id
_entity.type
_entity.pdbx_description
1 polymer ?
#
loop_
_entity_poly.entity_id
_entity_poly.type
_entity_poly.pdbx_seq_one_letter_code
_entity_poly.pdbx_strand_id
1 'polypeptide(L)'
;MILGKAKDLLAAITGPRGPEHEVKVYSRQGCTCCDKAMAVLETAGRKHRLKIEVIDVDTDPALVAAHGEHVPVVSVDGKVRFRGQVNPVLLERLLNSQSDEE
;
A
#
# COMPACT_ATOMS: atom_id res chain seq x y z
N MET A 1 -8.15 -40.27 3.09
CA MET A 1 -7.29 -39.12 3.48
C MET A 1 -6.94 -38.27 2.24
N ILE A 2 -7.91 -37.58 1.63
CA ILE A 2 -7.66 -36.74 0.41
C ILE A 2 -8.49 -35.43 0.48
N LEU A 3 -8.49 -34.73 1.62
CA LEU A 3 -9.24 -33.47 1.79
C LEU A 3 -8.36 -32.22 1.97
N GLY A 4 -7.05 -32.32 1.69
CA GLY A 4 -6.10 -31.20 1.84
C GLY A 4 -5.84 -30.40 0.56
N LYS A 5 -5.71 -31.07 -0.61
CA LYS A 5 -5.17 -30.45 -1.83
C LYS A 5 -6.03 -29.35 -2.47
N ALA A 6 -7.35 -29.33 -2.24
CA ALA A 6 -8.25 -28.38 -2.90
C ALA A 6 -8.15 -26.95 -2.35
N LYS A 7 -7.86 -26.78 -1.04
CA LYS A 7 -7.67 -25.46 -0.43
C LYS A 7 -6.37 -24.80 -0.87
N ASP A 8 -5.30 -25.59 -0.95
CA ASP A 8 -3.98 -25.13 -1.39
C ASP A 8 -3.99 -24.73 -2.87
N LEU A 9 -4.76 -25.43 -3.71
CA LEU A 9 -4.92 -25.10 -5.12
C LEU A 9 -5.71 -23.78 -5.32
N LEU A 10 -6.75 -23.52 -4.51
CA LEU A 10 -7.49 -22.25 -4.59
C LEU A 10 -6.60 -21.06 -4.22
N ALA A 11 -5.81 -21.17 -3.15
CA ALA A 11 -4.92 -20.10 -2.69
C ALA A 11 -3.85 -19.73 -3.74
N ALA A 12 -3.34 -20.71 -4.50
CA ALA A 12 -2.38 -20.49 -5.58
C ALA A 12 -2.98 -19.78 -6.80
N ILE A 13 -4.30 -19.88 -7.03
CA ILE A 13 -5.01 -19.17 -8.11
C ILE A 13 -5.47 -17.77 -7.65
N THR A 14 -5.63 -17.55 -6.34
CA THR A 14 -6.12 -16.30 -5.74
C THR A 14 -5.04 -15.42 -5.11
N GLY A 15 -3.76 -15.80 -5.20
CA GLY A 15 -2.65 -15.00 -4.68
C GLY A 15 -2.52 -13.63 -5.37
N PRO A 16 -1.74 -12.70 -4.79
CA PRO A 16 -1.55 -11.39 -5.37
C PRO A 16 -0.92 -11.47 -6.77
N ARG A 17 -1.58 -10.84 -7.75
CA ARG A 17 -1.21 -10.83 -9.18
C ARG A 17 -0.60 -9.48 -9.57
N GLY A 18 0.03 -9.41 -10.75
CA GLY A 18 0.65 -8.18 -11.27
C GLY A 18 2.08 -7.92 -10.76
N PRO A 19 2.77 -6.87 -11.23
CA PRO A 19 4.12 -6.53 -10.74
C PRO A 19 4.12 -6.27 -9.22
N GLU A 20 5.31 -6.31 -8.60
CA GLU A 20 5.47 -5.84 -7.23
C GLU A 20 5.57 -4.31 -7.22
N HIS A 21 4.79 -3.64 -6.38
CA HIS A 21 4.80 -2.20 -6.21
C HIS A 21 5.53 -1.82 -4.93
N GLU A 22 6.47 -0.88 -5.03
CA GLU A 22 7.12 -0.29 -3.87
C GLU A 22 6.24 0.82 -3.30
N VAL A 23 5.78 0.63 -2.06
CA VAL A 23 4.86 1.55 -1.40
C VAL A 23 5.55 2.14 -0.17
N LYS A 24 5.64 3.47 -0.11
CA LYS A 24 6.06 4.16 1.13
C LYS A 24 4.91 4.94 1.72
N VAL A 25 4.69 4.76 3.02
CA VAL A 25 3.67 5.46 3.80
C VAL A 25 4.37 6.34 4.81
N TYR A 26 4.38 7.64 4.56
CA TYR A 26 4.83 8.63 5.53
C TYR A 26 3.68 8.87 6.51
N SER A 27 3.94 8.53 7.77
CA SER A 27 2.96 8.43 8.84
C SER A 27 3.45 9.15 10.10
N ARG A 28 2.57 9.23 11.10
CA ARG A 28 2.87 9.78 12.43
C ARG A 28 2.18 8.92 13.49
N GLN A 29 2.80 8.80 14.66
CA GLN A 29 2.22 8.13 15.82
C GLN A 29 0.85 8.72 16.22
N GLY A 30 -0.12 7.85 16.49
CA GLY A 30 -1.45 8.26 16.97
C GLY A 30 -2.36 8.91 15.92
N CYS A 31 -2.05 8.88 14.62
CA CYS A 31 -2.93 9.38 13.56
C CYS A 31 -3.89 8.28 13.06
N THR A 32 -5.15 8.38 13.49
CA THR A 32 -6.25 7.53 13.00
C THR A 32 -6.41 7.56 11.47
N CYS A 33 -6.03 8.68 10.85
CA CYS A 33 -5.94 8.86 9.41
C CYS A 33 -4.93 7.89 8.75
N CYS A 34 -3.76 7.71 9.36
CA CYS A 34 -2.72 6.78 8.90
C CYS A 34 -3.20 5.34 9.05
N ASP A 35 -3.84 4.99 10.17
CA ASP A 35 -4.39 3.65 10.39
C ASP A 35 -5.40 3.26 9.29
N LYS A 36 -6.27 4.19 8.90
CA LYS A 36 -7.22 3.99 7.79
C LYS A 36 -6.52 3.79 6.46
N ALA A 37 -5.48 4.57 6.17
CA ALA A 37 -4.69 4.40 4.95
C ALA A 37 -4.00 3.03 4.91
N MET A 38 -3.41 2.60 6.03
CA MET A 38 -2.79 1.28 6.17
C MET A 38 -3.82 0.16 5.96
N ALA A 39 -5.01 0.23 6.56
CA ALA A 39 -6.05 -0.78 6.37
C ALA A 39 -6.48 -0.92 4.89
N VAL A 40 -6.53 0.18 4.14
CA VAL A 40 -6.80 0.16 2.70
C VAL A 40 -5.66 -0.52 1.93
N LEU A 41 -4.41 -0.18 2.23
CA LEU A 41 -3.22 -0.77 1.59
C LEU A 41 -3.07 -2.26 1.90
N GLU A 42 -3.29 -2.68 3.14
CA GLU A 42 -3.29 -4.09 3.55
C GLU A 42 -4.37 -4.89 2.81
N THR A 43 -5.56 -4.30 2.64
CA THR A 43 -6.65 -4.92 1.87
C THR A 43 -6.26 -5.09 0.40
N ALA A 44 -5.61 -4.08 -0.19
CA ALA A 44 -5.09 -4.15 -1.55
C ALA A 44 -3.95 -5.17 -1.68
N GLY A 45 -3.08 -5.30 -0.68
CA GLY A 45 -1.98 -6.27 -0.62
C GLY A 45 -2.43 -7.74 -0.63
N ARG A 46 -3.71 -8.02 -0.37
CA ARG A 46 -4.30 -9.36 -0.57
C ARG A 46 -4.47 -9.72 -2.04
N LYS A 47 -4.56 -8.73 -2.94
CA LYS A 47 -4.81 -8.88 -4.38
C LYS A 47 -3.62 -8.49 -5.24
N HIS A 48 -2.79 -7.58 -4.76
CA HIS A 48 -1.63 -7.00 -5.44
C HIS A 48 -0.37 -7.26 -4.63
N ARG A 49 0.77 -7.39 -5.29
CA ARG A 49 2.06 -7.54 -4.60
C ARG A 49 2.54 -6.17 -4.15
N LEU A 50 2.34 -5.83 -2.89
CA LEU A 50 2.76 -4.55 -2.31
C LEU A 50 3.89 -4.75 -1.32
N LYS A 51 5.02 -4.08 -1.56
CA LYS A 51 6.12 -3.97 -0.60
C LYS A 51 5.98 -2.65 0.15
N ILE A 52 5.38 -2.70 1.34
CA ILE A 52 5.05 -1.51 2.12
C ILE A 52 6.15 -1.18 3.14
N GLU A 53 6.70 0.02 3.04
CA GLU A 53 7.58 0.65 4.03
C GLU A 53 6.81 1.77 4.75
N VAL A 54 6.80 1.75 6.08
CA VAL A 54 6.18 2.79 6.90
C VAL A 54 7.27 3.66 7.50
N ILE A 55 7.18 4.96 7.27
CA ILE A 55 8.19 5.95 7.68
C ILE A 55 7.51 6.92 8.63
N ASP A 56 8.06 7.08 9.82
CA ASP A 56 7.56 8.06 10.80
C ASP A 56 8.18 9.43 10.48
N VAL A 57 7.34 10.39 10.07
CA VAL A 57 7.81 11.73 9.70
C VAL A 57 8.43 12.49 10.86
N ASP A 58 8.07 12.16 12.10
CA ASP A 58 8.54 12.89 13.28
C ASP A 58 9.97 12.48 13.69
N THR A 59 10.58 11.52 12.99
CA THR A 59 11.96 11.08 13.22
C THR A 59 13.02 11.96 12.54
N ASP A 60 12.64 12.78 11.56
CA ASP A 60 13.54 13.65 10.80
C ASP A 60 12.87 15.00 10.49
N PRO A 61 13.44 16.14 10.91
CA PRO A 61 12.93 17.48 10.57
C PRO A 61 12.71 17.72 9.07
N ALA A 62 13.51 17.09 8.20
CA ALA A 62 13.32 17.19 6.75
C ALA A 62 12.03 16.51 6.29
N LEU A 63 11.68 15.37 6.89
CA LEU A 63 10.42 14.66 6.62
C LEU A 63 9.22 15.43 7.17
N VAL A 64 9.34 16.04 8.36
CA VAL A 64 8.32 16.93 8.90
C VAL A 64 8.04 18.08 7.93
N ALA A 65 9.08 18.75 7.43
CA ALA A 65 8.92 19.85 6.49
C ALA A 65 8.30 19.41 5.15
N ALA A 66 8.64 18.21 4.66
CA ALA A 66 8.15 17.72 3.38
C ALA A 66 6.72 17.14 3.44
N HIS A 67 6.34 16.50 4.55
CA HIS A 67 5.14 15.65 4.62
C HIS A 67 4.28 15.86 5.87
N GLY A 68 4.78 16.56 6.90
CA GLY A 68 4.14 16.64 8.21
C GLY A 68 2.73 17.24 8.23
N GLU A 69 2.40 18.15 7.31
CA GLU A 69 1.05 18.76 7.20
C GLU A 69 0.02 17.86 6.52
N HIS A 70 0.46 16.78 5.87
CA HIS A 70 -0.38 16.00 4.95
C HIS A 70 -0.33 14.49 5.20
N VAL A 71 0.17 14.06 6.36
CA VAL A 71 0.15 12.64 6.74
C VAL A 71 -1.29 12.09 6.81
N PRO A 72 -1.55 10.85 6.35
CA PRO A 72 -0.63 9.97 5.63
C PRO A 72 -0.30 10.48 4.22
N VAL A 73 0.98 10.42 3.83
CA VAL A 73 1.39 10.56 2.43
C VAL A 73 1.78 9.18 1.92
N VAL A 74 1.19 8.75 0.81
CA VAL A 74 1.47 7.46 0.20
C VAL A 74 2.13 7.66 -1.16
N SER A 75 3.32 7.10 -1.31
CA SER A 75 3.99 6.95 -2.60
C SER A 75 3.91 5.52 -3.08
N VAL A 76 3.74 5.36 -4.39
CA VAL A 76 3.75 4.07 -5.09
C VAL A 76 4.72 4.21 -6.25
N ASP A 77 5.71 3.31 -6.32
CA ASP A 77 6.78 3.28 -7.31
C ASP A 77 7.48 4.65 -7.44
N GLY A 78 7.85 5.21 -6.29
CA GLY A 78 8.57 6.49 -6.18
C GLY A 78 7.73 7.75 -6.41
N LYS A 79 6.46 7.64 -6.81
CA LYS A 79 5.57 8.79 -7.07
C LYS A 79 4.56 8.96 -5.92
N VAL A 80 4.37 10.17 -5.39
CA VAL A 80 3.30 10.46 -4.42
C VAL A 80 1.94 10.36 -5.10
N ARG A 81 1.06 9.51 -4.58
CA ARG A 81 -0.27 9.24 -5.17
C ARG A 81 -1.43 9.66 -4.27
N PHE A 82 -1.21 9.67 -2.95
CA PHE A 82 -2.24 10.06 -1.98
C PHE A 82 -1.66 10.93 -0.87
N ARG A 83 -2.49 11.84 -0.38
CA ARG A 83 -2.25 12.67 0.81
C ARG A 83 -3.54 12.71 1.63
N GLY A 84 -3.45 12.53 2.95
CA GLY A 84 -4.58 12.54 3.88
C GLY A 84 -5.49 11.30 3.82
N GLN A 85 -6.08 10.99 2.66
CA GLN A 85 -6.96 9.82 2.49
C GLN A 85 -6.57 8.99 1.27
N VAL A 86 -6.53 7.66 1.46
CA VAL A 86 -6.37 6.69 0.38
C VAL A 86 -7.74 6.23 -0.08
N ASN A 87 -8.11 6.55 -1.32
CA ASN A 87 -9.36 6.06 -1.92
C ASN A 87 -9.11 4.66 -2.51
N PRO A 88 -9.80 3.61 -2.05
CA PRO A 88 -9.54 2.23 -2.48
C PRO A 88 -9.82 2.03 -3.98
N VAL A 89 -10.78 2.75 -4.57
CA VAL A 89 -11.11 2.63 -6.00
C VAL A 89 -10.01 3.22 -6.87
N LEU A 90 -9.44 4.36 -6.46
CA LEU A 90 -8.33 4.99 -7.18
C LEU A 90 -7.03 4.19 -7.01
N LEU A 91 -6.78 3.68 -5.80
CA LEU A 91 -5.65 2.79 -5.54
C LEU A 91 -5.72 1.55 -6.44
N GLU A 92 -6.88 0.89 -6.51
CA GLU A 92 -7.06 -0.29 -7.36
C GLU A 92 -6.80 0.02 -8.84
N ARG A 93 -7.31 1.14 -9.37
CA ARG A 93 -7.04 1.55 -10.75
C ARG A 93 -5.57 1.81 -11.01
N LEU A 94 -4.90 2.48 -10.07
CA LEU A 94 -3.48 2.77 -10.14
C LEU A 94 -2.64 1.49 -10.21
N LEU A 95 -2.88 0.54 -9.30
CA LEU A 95 -2.12 -0.71 -9.25
C LEU A 95 -2.35 -1.57 -10.50
N ASN A 96 -3.54 -1.50 -11.10
CA ASN A 96 -3.83 -2.21 -12.35
C ASN A 96 -3.21 -1.55 -13.61
N SER A 97 -2.79 -0.28 -13.55
CA SER A 97 -2.30 0.48 -14.73
C SER A 97 -0.77 0.65 -14.79
N GLN A 98 -0.03 0.16 -13.80
CA GLN A 98 1.43 0.33 -13.73
C GLN A 98 2.18 -0.94 -14.18
N SER A 99 1.53 -1.78 -15.00
CA SER A 99 2.12 -2.96 -15.64
C SER A 99 2.91 -2.66 -16.93
N ASP A 100 2.96 -1.40 -17.39
CA ASP A 100 3.36 -1.08 -18.78
C ASP A 100 4.45 0.00 -18.94
N GLU A 101 5.20 0.38 -17.89
CA GLU A 101 6.34 1.31 -18.04
C GLU A 101 7.67 0.58 -17.78
N GLU A 102 8.34 0.22 -18.88
CA GLU A 102 9.72 -0.30 -18.99
C GLU A 102 10.65 0.79 -19.53
#